data_AF-A0A928DC66-F1
#
_entry.id   AF-A0A928DC66-F1
#
_cell.length_a   1.000
_cell.length_b   1.000
_cell.length_c   1.000
_cell.angle_alpha   90.00
_cell.angle_beta   90.00
_cell.angle_gamma   90.00
#
_symmetry.space_group_name_H-M   'P 1'
#
loop_
_entity.id
_entity.type
_entity.pdbx_description
1 polymer ?
#
loop_
_entity_poly.entity_id
_entity_poly.type
_entity_poly.pdbx_seq_one_letter_code
_entity_poly.pdbx_strand_id
1 'polypeptide(L)'
;MKKLLTVLAAACAAILFAGEINVKDFGAAGDSKKDDTAAIAAALKAAAKKIRDPYNPQTVYFPSGVYLVKGTLKVDRVSLRGNNAVIVQQDPEATTFDYINFWHASVKGLVFKGGKGHIAAVNDNLDKSLFFVENCKFFWCTGTALMTRKGAQSTLFTIEKSEFIHCIGSIDSDSDWTVIRDVWIMNNKDMKNSAVIVNRHGYMTVDNLLGVPLCNGQSQRWIDNYGRLTVTNCRFGGEGGGFTAVYNFAKYSKLPTLPNTVVLRECEVDAHTSGLQDCAVYCVEVPNLVAIENCHSTFSKGVVVNPAIKLDNYFFGEKNVFNFHAHGNVGFKGFVIPEDLQTAKVNPLPMPAGHLAGKELEKKIKEYKVTSIKPKSEINILTMKGVKLSFDNYMDGSAIYNRDLLAVFHKDSYPVCLMRRLSGKNGDAPFVEVKHVEVDFSKTPYLTMDVRSSQPAEFAVKMVDEATGKLYTFFVRQLPIGKREVNVAKAVPALKGKRTLTFRIYYIGQEYHPRKGKIPHRYELAAPGSVLEIHEFGLNKKPLFTK
;
A
#
# COMPACT_ATOMS: atom_id res chain seq x y z
N MET A 1 57.86 -10.87 12.43
CA MET A 1 56.52 -11.48 12.32
C MET A 1 55.39 -10.61 12.86
N LYS A 2 55.35 -10.19 14.15
CA LYS A 2 54.27 -9.33 14.68
C LYS A 2 54.04 -8.03 13.89
N LYS A 3 55.09 -7.23 13.60
CA LYS A 3 54.98 -6.01 12.78
C LYS A 3 54.47 -6.27 11.35
N LEU A 4 54.86 -7.38 10.73
CA LEU A 4 54.42 -7.76 9.38
C LEU A 4 52.93 -8.17 9.39
N LEU A 5 52.49 -8.89 10.42
CA LEU A 5 51.08 -9.22 10.63
C LEU A 5 50.23 -7.98 10.88
N THR A 6 50.73 -7.00 11.66
CA THR A 6 50.04 -5.73 11.89
C THR A 6 49.94 -4.90 10.61
N VAL A 7 51.00 -4.88 9.79
CA VAL A 7 51.01 -4.18 8.50
C VAL A 7 50.08 -4.87 7.48
N LEU A 8 50.06 -6.21 7.43
CA LEU A 8 49.11 -6.95 6.58
C LEU A 8 47.67 -6.75 7.04
N ALA A 9 47.39 -6.79 8.34
CA ALA A 9 46.04 -6.53 8.87
C ALA A 9 45.59 -5.08 8.57
N ALA A 10 46.49 -4.11 8.71
CA ALA A 10 46.22 -2.71 8.35
C ALA A 10 46.03 -2.54 6.84
N ALA A 11 46.80 -3.24 6.00
CA ALA A 11 46.66 -3.20 4.54
C ALA A 11 45.36 -3.90 4.08
N CYS A 12 45.00 -5.05 4.65
CA CYS A 12 43.73 -5.73 4.38
C CYS A 12 42.53 -4.89 4.85
N ALA A 13 42.62 -4.24 6.02
CA ALA A 13 41.61 -3.28 6.46
C ALA A 13 41.52 -2.08 5.51
N ALA A 14 42.66 -1.50 5.09
CA ALA A 14 42.67 -0.38 4.14
C ALA A 14 42.07 -0.75 2.78
N ILE A 15 42.26 -1.99 2.30
CA ILE A 15 41.66 -2.48 1.05
C ILE A 15 40.16 -2.77 1.23
N LEU A 16 39.74 -3.28 2.39
CA LEU A 16 38.32 -3.46 2.74
C LEU A 16 37.56 -2.13 2.90
N PHE A 17 38.25 -1.03 3.23
CA PHE A 17 37.68 0.32 3.40
C PHE A 17 37.97 1.29 2.24
N ALA A 18 38.63 0.84 1.16
CA ALA A 18 39.10 1.69 0.07
C ALA A 18 37.99 2.41 -0.73
N GLY A 19 36.72 2.16 -0.45
CA GLY A 19 35.56 2.80 -1.08
C GLY A 19 34.77 3.77 -0.19
N GLU A 20 35.12 3.94 1.08
CA GLU A 20 34.34 4.73 2.03
C GLU A 20 34.89 6.15 2.23
N ILE A 21 34.02 7.09 2.57
CA ILE A 21 34.40 8.48 2.90
C ILE A 21 34.41 8.64 4.41
N ASN A 22 35.59 8.79 5.01
CA ASN A 22 35.73 8.95 6.45
C ASN A 22 35.45 10.41 6.88
N VAL A 23 34.58 10.62 7.86
CA VAL A 23 34.26 11.96 8.36
C VAL A 23 35.47 12.70 8.96
N LYS A 24 36.48 11.97 9.44
CA LYS A 24 37.71 12.57 9.99
C LYS A 24 38.58 13.24 8.92
N ASP A 25 38.49 12.78 7.67
CA ASP A 25 39.20 13.41 6.54
C ASP A 25 38.64 14.80 6.21
N PHE A 26 37.44 15.12 6.72
CA PHE A 26 36.77 16.41 6.61
C PHE A 26 36.87 17.24 7.88
N GLY A 27 37.66 16.79 8.86
CA GLY A 27 37.94 17.53 10.09
C GLY A 27 36.99 17.24 11.25
N ALA A 28 36.18 16.18 11.20
CA ALA A 28 35.40 15.74 12.36
C ALA A 28 36.34 15.18 13.44
N ALA A 29 36.20 15.62 14.68
CA ALA A 29 37.04 15.18 15.79
C ALA A 29 36.49 13.89 16.42
N GLY A 30 35.17 13.82 16.67
CA GLY A 30 34.56 12.73 17.42
C GLY A 30 35.05 12.68 18.88
N ASP A 31 35.33 13.83 19.48
CA ASP A 31 36.00 13.99 20.78
C ASP A 31 35.07 14.43 21.92
N SER A 32 33.75 14.41 21.71
CA SER A 32 32.70 14.90 22.62
C SER A 32 32.73 16.40 22.95
N LYS A 33 33.58 17.20 22.30
CA LYS A 33 33.74 18.64 22.58
C LYS A 33 33.52 19.50 21.35
N LYS A 34 34.15 19.13 20.24
CA LYS A 34 34.05 19.88 18.99
C LYS A 34 32.67 19.67 18.36
N ASP A 35 32.13 20.76 17.81
CA ASP A 35 30.98 20.71 16.92
C ASP A 35 31.41 20.13 15.56
N ASP A 36 30.99 18.90 15.27
CA ASP A 36 31.38 18.15 14.08
C ASP A 36 30.41 18.33 12.90
N THR A 37 29.37 19.16 13.07
CA THR A 37 28.29 19.36 12.09
C THR A 37 28.82 19.71 10.70
N ALA A 38 29.71 20.70 10.61
CA ALA A 38 30.23 21.17 9.32
C ALA A 38 31.10 20.13 8.61
N ALA A 39 31.92 19.40 9.37
CA ALA A 39 32.77 18.34 8.84
C ALA A 39 31.94 17.15 8.30
N ILE A 40 30.93 16.74 9.06
CA ILE A 40 30.01 15.66 8.65
C ILE A 40 29.22 16.08 7.40
N ALA A 41 28.69 17.31 7.36
CA ALA A 41 28.01 17.85 6.19
C ALA A 41 28.92 17.84 4.94
N ALA A 42 30.20 18.17 5.10
CA ALA A 42 31.17 18.13 4.00
C ALA A 42 31.44 16.71 3.51
N ALA A 43 31.57 15.74 4.42
CA ALA A 43 31.74 14.32 4.08
C ALA A 43 30.52 13.76 3.33
N LEU A 44 29.30 14.06 3.80
CA LEU A 44 28.04 13.68 3.14
C LEU A 44 27.99 14.24 1.71
N LYS A 45 28.31 15.53 1.54
CA LYS A 45 28.34 16.18 0.22
C LYS A 45 29.40 15.57 -0.70
N ALA A 46 30.57 15.22 -0.17
CA ALA A 46 31.62 14.57 -0.94
C ALA A 46 31.21 13.17 -1.40
N ALA A 47 30.50 12.41 -0.55
CA ALA A 47 30.02 11.07 -0.88
C ALA A 47 28.94 11.11 -1.95
N ALA A 48 27.97 12.00 -1.82
CA ALA A 48 26.91 12.18 -2.81
C ALA A 48 27.47 12.51 -4.22
N LYS A 49 28.54 13.29 -4.31
CA LYS A 49 29.22 13.62 -5.58
C LYS A 49 29.92 12.43 -6.25
N LYS A 50 30.28 11.40 -5.50
CA LYS A 50 30.93 10.20 -6.04
C LYS A 50 29.94 9.15 -6.56
N ILE A 51 28.64 9.33 -6.31
CA ILE A 51 27.60 8.40 -6.78
C ILE A 51 27.47 8.53 -8.30
N ARG A 52 27.81 7.44 -9.00
CA ARG A 52 27.64 7.29 -10.46
C ARG A 52 26.47 6.39 -10.83
N ASP A 53 26.14 5.45 -9.94
CA ASP A 53 25.03 4.51 -10.07
C ASP A 53 24.12 4.66 -8.84
N PRO A 54 22.84 5.02 -9.00
CA PRO A 54 21.91 5.17 -7.87
C PRO A 54 21.59 3.85 -7.16
N TYR A 55 21.94 2.69 -7.71
CA TYR A 55 21.79 1.39 -7.06
C TYR A 55 23.00 1.01 -6.18
N ASN A 56 24.11 1.74 -6.30
CA ASN A 56 25.35 1.53 -5.55
C ASN A 56 25.72 2.79 -4.74
N PRO A 57 25.06 3.02 -3.59
CA PRO A 57 25.30 4.20 -2.78
C PRO A 57 26.72 4.23 -2.23
N GLN A 58 27.32 5.43 -2.19
CA GLN A 58 28.58 5.64 -1.50
C GLN A 58 28.35 5.61 0.02
N THR A 59 29.35 5.19 0.79
CA THR A 59 29.24 5.09 2.25
C THR A 59 30.08 6.17 2.94
N VAL A 60 29.46 6.90 3.87
CA VAL A 60 30.16 7.77 4.82
C VAL A 60 30.42 6.99 6.11
N TYR A 61 31.69 6.90 6.46
CA TYR A 61 32.17 6.14 7.60
C TYR A 61 32.45 7.04 8.80
N PHE A 62 31.94 6.60 9.96
CA PHE A 62 32.16 7.19 11.27
C PHE A 62 33.03 6.24 12.11
N PRO A 63 34.33 6.54 12.28
CA PRO A 63 35.16 5.86 13.27
C PRO A 63 34.60 5.98 14.68
N SER A 64 35.01 5.10 15.59
CA SER A 64 34.66 5.23 17.01
C SER A 64 35.00 6.63 17.54
N GLY A 65 34.06 7.22 18.28
CA GLY A 65 34.12 8.58 18.78
C GLY A 65 32.74 9.11 19.14
N VAL A 66 32.71 10.28 19.77
CA VAL A 66 31.48 11.00 20.12
C VAL A 66 31.41 12.29 19.32
N TYR A 67 30.49 12.35 18.36
CA TYR A 67 30.33 13.43 17.40
C TYR A 67 29.17 14.31 17.83
N LEU A 68 29.46 15.56 18.18
CA LEU A 68 28.41 16.53 18.49
C LEU A 68 27.88 17.13 17.19
N VAL A 69 26.56 17.15 17.04
CA VAL A 69 25.89 17.77 15.89
C VAL A 69 24.82 18.75 16.35
N LYS A 70 24.62 19.81 15.57
CA LYS A 70 23.56 20.82 15.76
C LYS A 70 22.72 20.93 14.51
N GLY A 71 21.41 21.00 14.70
CA GLY A 71 20.45 21.07 13.60
C GLY A 71 20.40 19.78 12.79
N THR A 72 19.73 19.86 11.64
CA THR A 72 19.48 18.71 10.76
C THR A 72 20.49 18.64 9.62
N LEU A 73 21.14 17.48 9.48
CA LEU A 73 22.05 17.17 8.37
C LEU A 73 21.29 16.47 7.23
N LYS A 74 21.35 17.03 6.03
CA LYS A 74 20.72 16.43 4.83
C LYS A 74 21.60 15.31 4.27
N VAL A 75 21.00 14.16 3.97
CA VAL A 75 21.67 12.99 3.41
C VAL A 75 21.07 12.66 2.04
N ASP A 76 21.86 12.80 0.97
CA ASP A 76 21.43 12.54 -0.41
C ASP A 76 22.05 11.24 -0.93
N ARG A 77 21.24 10.18 -1.08
CA ARG A 77 21.61 8.88 -1.71
C ARG A 77 22.82 8.14 -1.10
N VAL A 78 23.30 8.55 0.07
CA VAL A 78 24.50 8.01 0.72
C VAL A 78 24.12 7.03 1.83
N SER A 79 24.90 5.98 2.04
CA SER A 79 24.78 5.11 3.22
C SER A 79 25.69 5.60 4.36
N LEU A 80 25.32 5.33 5.60
CA LEU A 80 26.11 5.67 6.79
C LEU A 80 26.55 4.39 7.50
N ARG A 81 27.83 4.32 7.88
CA ARG A 81 28.37 3.21 8.66
C ARG A 81 29.16 3.73 9.84
N GLY A 82 28.88 3.22 11.02
CA GLY A 82 29.61 3.48 12.25
C GLY A 82 30.41 2.27 12.72
N ASN A 83 31.46 2.54 13.47
CA ASN A 83 32.11 1.55 14.34
C ASN A 83 31.85 1.95 15.81
N ASN A 84 30.60 1.79 16.26
CA ASN A 84 30.10 2.26 17.56
C ASN A 84 30.27 3.78 17.76
N ALA A 85 30.24 4.55 16.68
CA ALA A 85 30.28 6.00 16.75
C ALA A 85 28.98 6.53 17.37
N VAL A 86 29.11 7.45 18.32
CA VAL A 86 28.00 8.07 19.03
C VAL A 86 27.74 9.45 18.42
N ILE A 87 26.57 9.64 17.84
CA ILE A 87 26.10 10.92 17.32
C ILE A 87 25.19 11.55 18.37
N VAL A 88 25.60 12.70 18.92
CA VAL A 88 24.85 13.41 19.95
C VAL A 88 24.26 14.67 19.35
N GLN A 89 22.93 14.70 19.23
CA GLN A 89 22.21 15.88 18.78
C GLN A 89 22.11 16.90 19.93
N GLN A 90 22.66 18.08 19.70
CA GLN A 90 22.67 19.19 20.66
C GLN A 90 21.45 20.12 20.51
N ASP A 91 20.78 20.09 19.37
CA ASP A 91 19.53 20.82 19.15
C ASP A 91 18.32 19.93 19.52
N PRO A 92 17.60 20.20 20.63
CA PRO A 92 16.49 19.38 21.09
C PRO A 92 15.32 19.32 20.09
N GLU A 93 15.20 20.29 19.18
CA GLU A 93 14.12 20.37 18.20
C GLU A 93 14.47 19.74 16.85
N ALA A 94 15.75 19.38 16.65
CA ALA A 94 16.22 18.86 15.38
C ALA A 94 16.07 17.34 15.27
N THR A 95 15.78 16.89 14.04
CA THR A 95 16.06 15.51 13.62
C THR A 95 17.50 15.44 13.09
N THR A 96 18.28 14.44 13.49
CA THR A 96 19.72 14.41 13.19
C THR A 96 20.04 14.27 11.71
N PHE A 97 19.56 13.21 11.05
CA PHE A 97 19.73 13.00 9.62
C PHE A 97 18.39 13.03 8.90
N ASP A 98 18.32 13.80 7.83
CA ASP A 98 17.15 13.85 6.95
C ASP A 98 17.55 13.40 5.55
N TYR A 99 17.14 12.17 5.23
CA TYR A 99 17.38 11.51 3.96
C TYR A 99 16.46 12.04 2.87
N ILE A 100 17.06 12.40 1.74
CA ILE A 100 16.40 12.90 0.55
C ILE A 100 16.83 12.08 -0.68
N ASN A 101 15.94 11.94 -1.65
CA ASN A 101 16.21 11.37 -2.98
C ASN A 101 16.82 9.95 -3.00
N PHE A 102 16.62 9.14 -1.97
CA PHE A 102 17.26 7.83 -1.90
C PHE A 102 16.47 6.75 -2.65
N TRP A 103 17.19 5.93 -3.41
CA TRP A 103 16.67 4.67 -3.98
C TRP A 103 17.18 3.47 -3.20
N HIS A 104 18.42 3.53 -2.74
CA HIS A 104 19.02 2.52 -1.90
C HIS A 104 19.91 3.22 -0.88
N ALA A 105 19.65 3.02 0.40
CA ALA A 105 20.49 3.52 1.48
C ALA A 105 20.49 2.57 2.68
N SER A 106 21.58 2.60 3.43
CA SER A 106 21.68 1.88 4.70
C SER A 106 22.29 2.73 5.80
N VAL A 107 21.90 2.48 7.04
CA VAL A 107 22.49 3.05 8.25
C VAL A 107 22.87 1.90 9.17
N LYS A 108 24.16 1.77 9.46
CA LYS A 108 24.67 0.60 10.21
C LYS A 108 25.62 0.98 11.33
N GLY A 109 25.53 0.32 12.48
CA GLY A 109 26.58 0.39 13.53
C GLY A 109 26.74 1.75 14.21
N LEU A 110 25.68 2.57 14.21
CA LEU A 110 25.67 3.91 14.81
C LEU A 110 24.85 3.95 16.09
N VAL A 111 25.29 4.79 17.02
CA VAL A 111 24.56 5.14 18.23
C VAL A 111 24.08 6.57 18.11
N PHE A 112 22.80 6.81 18.38
CA PHE A 112 22.17 8.12 18.33
C PHE A 112 21.65 8.53 19.70
N LYS A 113 21.85 9.80 20.07
CA LYS A 113 21.39 10.33 21.35
C LYS A 113 20.79 11.73 21.21
N GLY A 114 19.60 11.92 21.77
CA GLY A 114 18.97 13.23 21.94
C GLY A 114 18.26 13.76 20.69
N GLY A 115 17.82 15.01 20.77
CA GLY A 115 17.08 15.68 19.71
C GLY A 115 15.61 15.26 19.63
N LYS A 116 14.92 15.81 18.62
CA LYS A 116 13.53 15.48 18.31
C LYS A 116 13.43 14.13 17.62
N GLY A 117 14.43 13.75 16.84
CA GLY A 117 14.50 12.47 16.15
C GLY A 117 15.90 12.17 15.64
N HIS A 118 16.13 10.94 15.19
CA HIS A 118 17.46 10.54 14.73
C HIS A 118 17.52 10.50 13.20
N ILE A 119 16.58 9.83 12.56
CA ILE A 119 16.56 9.68 11.10
C ILE A 119 15.14 9.89 10.59
N ALA A 120 14.99 10.81 9.65
CA ALA A 120 13.81 10.93 8.81
C ALA A 120 14.18 10.66 7.35
N ALA A 121 13.26 10.06 6.60
CA ALA A 121 13.51 9.67 5.22
C ALA A 121 12.29 9.97 4.32
N VAL A 122 12.55 10.55 3.14
CA VAL A 122 11.59 10.77 2.05
C VAL A 122 12.23 10.35 0.72
N ASN A 123 11.46 9.73 -0.16
CA ASN A 123 11.93 9.30 -1.47
C ASN A 123 11.13 9.85 -2.66
N ASP A 124 10.19 10.78 -2.48
CA ASP A 124 9.29 11.29 -3.55
C ASP A 124 8.50 10.21 -4.31
N ASN A 125 8.18 9.08 -3.66
CA ASN A 125 7.36 7.98 -4.18
C ASN A 125 7.87 7.36 -5.49
N LEU A 126 9.11 6.85 -5.49
CA LEU A 126 9.84 6.43 -6.69
C LEU A 126 9.68 4.94 -7.10
N ASP A 127 8.65 4.25 -6.60
CA ASP A 127 8.25 2.86 -6.96
C ASP A 127 9.26 1.73 -6.70
N LYS A 128 10.41 1.99 -6.06
CA LYS A 128 11.48 0.98 -5.91
C LYS A 128 12.52 1.22 -4.80
N SER A 129 12.22 2.01 -3.76
CA SER A 129 13.27 2.35 -2.77
C SER A 129 13.49 1.24 -1.73
N LEU A 130 14.75 1.07 -1.31
CA LEU A 130 15.18 0.20 -0.23
C LEU A 130 15.89 1.02 0.85
N PHE A 131 15.44 0.91 2.09
CA PHE A 131 16.08 1.58 3.23
C PHE A 131 16.32 0.61 4.38
N PHE A 132 17.59 0.44 4.76
CA PHE A 132 18.01 -0.52 5.78
C PHE A 132 18.62 0.18 6.99
N VAL A 133 18.15 -0.16 8.19
CA VAL A 133 18.75 0.27 9.46
C VAL A 133 19.14 -0.98 10.24
N GLU A 134 20.43 -1.19 10.46
CA GLU A 134 20.93 -2.44 11.05
C GLU A 134 21.90 -2.16 12.18
N ASN A 135 21.82 -2.90 13.28
CA ASN A 135 22.79 -2.83 14.38
C ASN A 135 23.00 -1.38 14.89
N CYS A 136 21.90 -0.64 15.05
CA CYS A 136 21.93 0.74 15.55
C CYS A 136 21.31 0.84 16.94
N LYS A 137 21.69 1.86 17.69
CA LYS A 137 21.10 2.15 19.01
C LYS A 137 20.56 3.57 19.05
N PHE A 138 19.35 3.75 19.55
CA PHE A 138 18.64 5.01 19.56
C PHE A 138 18.24 5.37 20.99
N PHE A 139 18.72 6.51 21.48
CA PHE A 139 18.53 6.92 22.87
C PHE A 139 17.90 8.30 22.98
N TRP A 140 16.89 8.44 23.84
CA TRP A 140 16.41 9.73 24.37
C TRP A 140 15.95 10.77 23.33
N CYS A 141 15.15 10.40 22.33
CA CYS A 141 14.49 11.40 21.47
C CYS A 141 13.11 11.83 22.02
N THR A 142 12.78 13.11 21.86
CA THR A 142 11.50 13.70 22.31
C THR A 142 10.36 13.52 21.31
N GLY A 143 10.68 13.28 20.03
CA GLY A 143 9.76 12.82 19.00
C GLY A 143 10.04 11.35 18.65
N THR A 144 10.21 11.05 17.36
CA THR A 144 10.41 9.68 16.87
C THR A 144 11.85 9.43 16.40
N ALA A 145 12.44 8.31 16.82
CA ALA A 145 13.82 7.97 16.45
C ALA A 145 13.96 7.73 14.94
N LEU A 146 13.12 6.88 14.35
CA LEU A 146 13.14 6.55 12.92
C LEU A 146 11.81 6.88 12.24
N MET A 147 11.86 7.60 11.13
CA MET A 147 10.68 8.01 10.38
C MET A 147 10.81 7.82 8.87
N THR A 148 9.80 7.22 8.24
CA THR A 148 9.52 7.44 6.82
C THR A 148 8.30 8.36 6.70
N ARG A 149 8.46 9.51 6.03
CA ARG A 149 7.40 10.55 5.97
C ARG A 149 6.56 10.40 4.70
N LYS A 150 5.40 11.05 4.66
CA LYS A 150 4.56 11.16 3.46
C LYS A 150 5.38 11.52 2.22
N GLY A 151 5.24 10.72 1.17
CA GLY A 151 6.12 10.73 0.01
C GLY A 151 7.23 9.66 0.08
N ALA A 152 7.24 8.79 1.10
CA ALA A 152 8.11 7.62 1.22
C ALA A 152 7.39 6.28 0.95
N GLN A 153 6.18 6.31 0.39
CA GLN A 153 5.31 5.13 0.33
C GLN A 153 5.90 3.99 -0.48
N SER A 154 6.44 4.24 -1.68
CA SER A 154 7.11 3.19 -2.46
C SER A 154 8.52 2.80 -1.94
N THR A 155 8.60 2.38 -0.68
CA THR A 155 9.83 1.97 0.02
C THR A 155 9.62 0.65 0.75
N LEU A 156 10.59 -0.27 0.64
CA LEU A 156 10.79 -1.33 1.62
C LEU A 156 11.70 -0.79 2.73
N PHE A 157 11.13 -0.55 3.91
CA PHE A 157 11.86 -0.04 5.07
C PHE A 157 12.14 -1.16 6.06
N THR A 158 13.41 -1.49 6.28
CA THR A 158 13.81 -2.62 7.12
C THR A 158 14.67 -2.15 8.29
N ILE A 159 14.28 -2.52 9.52
CA ILE A 159 15.00 -2.25 10.76
C ILE A 159 15.33 -3.59 11.42
N GLU A 160 16.61 -3.85 11.65
CA GLU A 160 17.08 -5.12 12.23
C GLU A 160 18.10 -4.92 13.34
N LYS A 161 18.10 -5.82 14.34
CA LYS A 161 19.17 -5.95 15.35
C LYS A 161 19.46 -4.66 16.10
N SER A 162 18.42 -3.88 16.41
CA SER A 162 18.57 -2.50 16.90
C SER A 162 17.87 -2.27 18.24
N GLU A 163 18.37 -1.30 18.99
CA GLU A 163 17.88 -0.97 20.34
C GLU A 163 17.26 0.44 20.36
N PHE A 164 16.10 0.59 20.98
CA PHE A 164 15.41 1.86 21.18
C PHE A 164 15.14 2.05 22.67
N ILE A 165 15.77 3.06 23.28
CA ILE A 165 15.80 3.21 24.73
C ILE A 165 15.42 4.64 25.12
N HIS A 166 14.31 4.78 25.84
CA HIS A 166 13.75 6.05 26.29
C HIS A 166 13.44 7.05 25.16
N CYS A 167 13.10 6.54 23.98
CA CYS A 167 12.51 7.32 22.91
C CYS A 167 11.00 7.47 23.14
N ILE A 168 10.43 8.66 22.88
CA ILE A 168 8.96 8.86 22.92
C ILE A 168 8.29 8.07 21.80
N GLY A 169 8.80 8.15 20.58
CA GLY A 169 8.48 7.25 19.48
C GLY A 169 9.73 6.51 19.00
N SER A 170 9.62 5.22 18.72
CA SER A 170 10.73 4.45 18.17
C SER A 170 10.71 4.48 16.65
N ILE A 171 9.58 4.09 16.05
CA ILE A 171 9.44 3.90 14.60
C ILE A 171 8.08 4.48 14.15
N ASP A 172 8.08 5.35 13.15
CA ASP A 172 6.87 5.87 12.50
C ASP A 172 7.02 5.74 10.98
N SER A 173 6.21 4.88 10.37
CA SER A 173 6.44 4.48 8.99
C SER A 173 5.24 4.75 8.08
N ASP A 174 5.49 5.50 7.02
CA ASP A 174 4.59 5.74 5.88
C ASP A 174 5.17 5.10 4.61
N SER A 175 5.35 3.78 4.66
CA SER A 175 5.96 2.94 3.61
C SER A 175 5.03 1.79 3.22
N ASP A 176 5.13 1.31 1.98
CA ASP A 176 4.30 0.23 1.43
C ASP A 176 4.59 -1.08 2.16
N TRP A 177 5.84 -1.27 2.57
CA TRP A 177 6.24 -2.38 3.41
C TRP A 177 7.31 -1.97 4.42
N THR A 178 7.06 -2.29 5.68
CA THR A 178 8.01 -2.10 6.78
C THR A 178 8.28 -3.41 7.51
N VAL A 179 9.57 -3.71 7.73
CA VAL A 179 10.05 -4.90 8.43
C VAL A 179 10.80 -4.47 9.67
N ILE A 180 10.39 -4.95 10.83
CA ILE A 180 11.04 -4.73 12.12
C ILE A 180 11.39 -6.10 12.69
N ARG A 181 12.68 -6.39 12.90
CA ARG A 181 13.13 -7.70 13.36
C ARG A 181 14.27 -7.63 14.38
N ASP A 182 14.26 -8.52 15.36
CA ASP A 182 15.33 -8.67 16.36
C ASP A 182 15.62 -7.35 17.09
N VAL A 183 14.59 -6.72 17.63
CA VAL A 183 14.72 -5.39 18.26
C VAL A 183 14.40 -5.43 19.75
N TRP A 184 15.09 -4.59 20.51
CA TRP A 184 14.77 -4.29 21.90
C TRP A 184 14.19 -2.89 21.99
N ILE A 185 13.03 -2.73 22.62
CA ILE A 185 12.43 -1.41 22.82
C ILE A 185 12.02 -1.20 24.28
N MET A 186 12.61 -0.19 24.91
CA MET A 186 12.14 0.39 26.16
C MET A 186 11.62 1.80 25.91
N ASN A 187 10.34 2.01 26.12
CA ASN A 187 9.71 3.29 25.84
C ASN A 187 10.10 4.38 26.86
N ASN A 188 9.82 5.65 26.54
CA ASN A 188 9.97 6.72 27.51
C ASN A 188 8.76 6.78 28.47
N LYS A 189 9.02 6.94 29.78
CA LYS A 189 7.98 7.04 30.81
C LYS A 189 7.06 8.26 30.66
N ASP A 190 7.45 9.27 29.88
CA ASP A 190 6.70 10.50 29.68
C ASP A 190 5.78 10.44 28.43
N MET A 191 5.71 9.29 27.75
CA MET A 191 4.79 9.09 26.62
C MET A 191 3.33 9.29 27.03
N LYS A 192 2.58 10.08 26.26
CA LYS A 192 1.16 10.34 26.51
C LYS A 192 0.39 10.26 25.21
N ASN A 193 -0.67 9.46 25.20
CA ASN A 193 -1.56 9.28 24.06
C ASN A 193 -0.80 9.04 22.74
N SER A 194 0.25 8.22 22.79
CA SER A 194 1.12 7.94 21.65
C SER A 194 1.52 6.46 21.62
N ALA A 195 1.93 6.00 20.45
CA ALA A 195 2.46 4.66 20.25
C ALA A 195 3.99 4.64 20.15
N VAL A 196 4.58 3.51 20.53
CA VAL A 196 6.01 3.24 20.37
C VAL A 196 6.36 3.03 18.89
N ILE A 197 5.50 2.30 18.17
CA ILE A 197 5.60 1.99 16.74
C ILE A 197 4.33 2.47 16.05
N VAL A 198 4.45 3.10 14.90
CA VAL A 198 3.30 3.52 14.09
C VAL A 198 3.44 3.00 12.67
N ASN A 199 2.42 2.26 12.23
CA ASN A 199 2.22 1.85 10.85
C ASN A 199 1.19 2.77 10.20
N ARG A 200 1.62 3.80 9.46
CA ARG A 200 0.74 4.82 8.86
C ARG A 200 0.04 4.33 7.59
N HIS A 201 0.67 3.41 6.85
CA HIS A 201 0.24 2.94 5.54
C HIS A 201 0.90 1.58 5.23
N GLY A 202 0.40 0.86 4.23
CA GLY A 202 1.09 -0.32 3.72
C GLY A 202 0.97 -1.55 4.63
N TYR A 203 2.01 -2.38 4.62
CA TYR A 203 2.09 -3.59 5.42
C TYR A 203 3.30 -3.55 6.36
N MET A 204 3.07 -3.76 7.65
CA MET A 204 4.14 -3.85 8.63
C MET A 204 4.25 -5.28 9.19
N THR A 205 5.47 -5.79 9.25
CA THR A 205 5.81 -7.02 9.97
C THR A 205 6.72 -6.70 11.15
N VAL A 206 6.36 -7.17 12.34
CA VAL A 206 7.17 -7.07 13.57
C VAL A 206 7.47 -8.49 14.05
N ASP A 207 8.75 -8.82 14.16
CA ASP A 207 9.22 -10.18 14.43
C ASP A 207 10.32 -10.16 15.50
N ASN A 208 10.22 -11.00 16.52
CA ASN A 208 11.22 -11.09 17.58
C ASN A 208 11.53 -9.73 18.26
N LEU A 209 10.47 -9.03 18.71
CA LEU A 209 10.56 -7.83 19.53
C LEU A 209 10.57 -8.19 21.01
N LEU A 210 11.51 -7.62 21.77
CA LEU A 210 11.43 -7.57 23.23
C LEU A 210 11.06 -6.15 23.69
N GLY A 211 9.81 -5.98 24.08
CA GLY A 211 9.26 -4.74 24.62
C GLY A 211 9.34 -4.70 26.14
N VAL A 212 9.98 -3.67 26.69
CA VAL A 212 10.02 -3.36 28.13
C VAL A 212 9.24 -2.06 28.40
N PRO A 213 8.06 -2.13 29.01
CA PRO A 213 7.22 -0.98 29.23
C PRO A 213 7.66 -0.19 30.47
N LEU A 214 7.71 1.14 30.32
CA LEU A 214 7.69 2.11 31.40
C LEU A 214 6.29 2.72 31.45
N CYS A 215 5.41 2.06 32.21
CA CYS A 215 4.00 2.43 32.29
C CYS A 215 3.77 3.73 33.09
N ASN A 216 2.82 4.54 32.62
CA ASN A 216 2.35 5.74 33.30
C ASN A 216 0.82 5.92 33.26
N GLY A 217 0.09 5.00 32.63
CA GLY A 217 -1.37 5.04 32.52
C GLY A 217 -1.94 6.14 31.62
N GLN A 218 -1.12 6.86 30.84
CA GLN A 218 -1.53 7.98 29.99
C GLN A 218 -1.80 7.54 28.55
N SER A 219 -2.54 6.45 28.34
CA SER A 219 -2.89 5.92 27.02
C SER A 219 -1.66 5.63 26.14
N GLN A 220 -0.68 4.94 26.74
CA GLN A 220 0.47 4.38 26.02
C GLN A 220 0.03 3.13 25.24
N ARG A 221 0.62 2.90 24.09
CA ARG A 221 0.38 1.70 23.26
C ARG A 221 1.64 1.29 22.52
N TRP A 222 1.79 0.00 22.25
CA TRP A 222 2.97 -0.46 21.52
C TRP A 222 2.87 -0.11 20.05
N ILE A 223 1.75 -0.42 19.39
CA ILE A 223 1.59 -0.24 17.95
C ILE A 223 0.29 0.50 17.62
N ASP A 224 0.40 1.56 16.84
CA ASP A 224 -0.73 2.14 16.09
C ASP A 224 -0.74 1.61 14.66
N ASN A 225 -1.82 0.94 14.27
CA ASN A 225 -1.97 0.39 12.92
C ASN A 225 -3.04 1.11 12.10
N TYR A 226 -2.65 1.69 10.97
CA TYR A 226 -3.53 2.30 9.98
C TYR A 226 -3.59 1.52 8.65
N GLY A 227 -2.82 0.43 8.52
CA GLY A 227 -2.78 -0.44 7.33
C GLY A 227 -2.94 -1.92 7.70
N ARG A 228 -2.01 -2.75 7.20
CA ARG A 228 -1.93 -4.18 7.53
C ARG A 228 -0.81 -4.42 8.52
N LEU A 229 -1.02 -5.33 9.47
CA LEU A 229 -0.07 -5.65 10.51
C LEU A 229 0.03 -7.16 10.72
N THR A 230 1.26 -7.66 10.83
CA THR A 230 1.56 -8.99 11.35
C THR A 230 2.67 -8.90 12.37
N VAL A 231 2.42 -9.48 13.54
CA VAL A 231 3.32 -9.48 14.69
C VAL A 231 3.54 -10.92 15.11
N THR A 232 4.81 -11.34 15.19
CA THR A 232 5.18 -12.72 15.53
C THR A 232 6.29 -12.75 16.56
N ASN A 233 6.26 -13.69 17.52
CA ASN A 233 7.36 -13.90 18.48
C ASN A 233 7.73 -12.64 19.27
N CYS A 234 6.73 -11.81 19.62
CA CYS A 234 6.96 -10.54 20.29
C CYS A 234 6.52 -10.59 21.75
N ARG A 235 7.32 -10.01 22.63
CA ARG A 235 6.94 -9.75 24.02
C ARG A 235 6.54 -8.29 24.19
N PHE A 236 5.28 -8.05 24.53
CA PHE A 236 4.75 -6.73 24.85
C PHE A 236 4.71 -6.45 26.35
N GLY A 237 5.83 -6.72 27.02
CA GLY A 237 6.05 -6.39 28.42
C GLY A 237 5.21 -7.20 29.41
N GLY A 238 5.17 -6.64 30.62
CA GLY A 238 4.50 -7.10 31.85
C GLY A 238 4.97 -6.29 33.08
N GLU A 239 6.14 -5.66 32.95
CA GLU A 239 6.71 -4.70 33.89
C GLU A 239 5.72 -3.55 34.13
N GLY A 240 5.43 -3.25 35.40
CA GLY A 240 4.44 -2.24 35.76
C GLY A 240 3.02 -2.50 35.22
N GLY A 241 2.73 -3.73 34.77
CA GLY A 241 1.44 -4.15 34.20
C GLY A 241 1.33 -4.05 32.68
N GLY A 242 2.32 -3.48 31.99
CA GLY A 242 2.28 -3.30 30.53
C GLY A 242 1.14 -2.41 30.01
N PHE A 243 1.05 -2.28 28.69
CA PHE A 243 0.00 -1.54 27.99
C PHE A 243 -0.31 -2.21 26.64
N THR A 244 -1.50 -1.94 26.11
CA THR A 244 -2.09 -2.57 24.92
C THR A 244 -1.09 -2.72 23.77
N ALA A 245 -1.01 -3.92 23.22
CA ALA A 245 -0.10 -4.24 22.13
C ALA A 245 -0.46 -3.49 20.83
N VAL A 246 -1.73 -3.56 20.40
CA VAL A 246 -2.15 -2.94 19.14
C VAL A 246 -3.41 -2.10 19.31
N TYR A 247 -3.33 -0.85 18.88
CA TYR A 247 -4.49 -0.04 18.53
C TYR A 247 -4.68 -0.09 17.02
N ASN A 248 -5.81 -0.62 16.57
CA ASN A 248 -6.13 -0.67 15.15
C ASN A 248 -7.07 0.46 14.75
N PHE A 249 -6.59 1.33 13.87
CA PHE A 249 -7.34 2.39 13.20
C PHE A 249 -7.70 2.01 11.75
N ALA A 250 -7.14 0.91 11.24
CA ALA A 250 -7.42 0.44 9.89
C ALA A 250 -8.85 -0.12 9.79
N LYS A 251 -9.71 0.61 9.08
CA LYS A 251 -11.06 0.16 8.74
C LYS A 251 -11.02 -0.95 7.71
N TYR A 252 -11.94 -1.91 7.77
CA TYR A 252 -12.07 -2.92 6.73
C TYR A 252 -12.22 -2.30 5.33
N SER A 253 -11.61 -2.95 4.34
CA SER A 253 -11.84 -2.64 2.93
C SER A 253 -13.13 -3.31 2.45
N LYS A 254 -13.98 -2.52 1.80
CA LYS A 254 -15.23 -2.95 1.15
C LYS A 254 -14.99 -3.68 -0.17
N LEU A 255 -13.83 -3.46 -0.80
CA LEU A 255 -13.44 -4.03 -2.08
C LEU A 255 -12.20 -4.91 -1.85
N PRO A 256 -12.21 -6.19 -2.25
CA PRO A 256 -11.23 -7.19 -1.83
C PRO A 256 -9.81 -7.01 -2.40
N THR A 257 -9.46 -5.88 -3.03
CA THR A 257 -8.13 -5.71 -3.63
C THR A 257 -7.02 -5.75 -2.59
N LEU A 258 -7.22 -5.16 -1.40
CA LEU A 258 -6.25 -5.13 -0.30
C LEU A 258 -6.98 -5.11 1.06
N PRO A 259 -7.26 -6.27 1.69
CA PRO A 259 -7.90 -6.30 3.00
C PRO A 259 -6.95 -5.77 4.08
N ASN A 260 -7.49 -4.99 5.03
CA ASN A 260 -6.74 -4.58 6.21
C ASN A 260 -6.76 -5.69 7.25
N THR A 261 -5.62 -5.90 7.92
CA THR A 261 -5.42 -7.07 8.78
C THR A 261 -4.65 -6.69 10.04
N VAL A 262 -4.96 -7.38 11.13
CA VAL A 262 -4.15 -7.41 12.35
C VAL A 262 -3.96 -8.88 12.74
N VAL A 263 -2.71 -9.32 12.76
CA VAL A 263 -2.35 -10.71 13.10
C VAL A 263 -1.30 -10.68 14.21
N LEU A 264 -1.59 -11.35 15.32
CA LEU A 264 -0.64 -11.61 16.41
C LEU A 264 -0.42 -13.12 16.51
N ARG A 265 0.85 -13.56 16.49
CA ARG A 265 1.23 -14.97 16.60
C ARG A 265 2.35 -15.15 17.60
N GLU A 266 2.22 -16.13 18.49
CA GLU A 266 3.32 -16.52 19.40
C GLU A 266 3.81 -15.30 20.23
N CYS A 267 2.88 -14.42 20.62
CA CYS A 267 3.20 -13.19 21.36
C CYS A 267 2.83 -13.30 22.84
N GLU A 268 3.59 -12.62 23.68
CA GLU A 268 3.25 -12.32 25.08
C GLU A 268 2.61 -10.93 25.16
N VAL A 269 1.45 -10.82 25.81
CA VAL A 269 0.72 -9.55 25.94
C VAL A 269 0.29 -9.28 27.38
N ASP A 270 0.77 -8.17 27.92
CA ASP A 270 0.31 -7.60 29.19
C ASP A 270 -0.10 -6.14 29.01
N ALA A 271 -1.35 -5.80 29.38
CA ALA A 271 -1.95 -4.50 29.06
C ALA A 271 -2.69 -3.82 30.23
N HIS A 272 -2.39 -4.19 31.47
CA HIS A 272 -3.15 -3.83 32.67
C HIS A 272 -3.25 -2.32 32.94
N THR A 273 -2.30 -1.52 32.45
CA THR A 273 -2.32 -0.06 32.65
C THR A 273 -3.15 0.70 31.62
N SER A 274 -3.73 0.01 30.63
CA SER A 274 -4.56 0.61 29.58
C SER A 274 -6.03 0.81 29.96
N GLY A 275 -6.43 0.49 31.20
CA GLY A 275 -7.79 0.69 31.69
C GLY A 275 -8.84 -0.03 30.82
N LEU A 276 -9.75 0.71 30.18
CA LEU A 276 -10.79 0.13 29.33
C LEU A 276 -10.23 -0.55 28.06
N GLN A 277 -9.00 -0.20 27.66
CA GLN A 277 -8.30 -0.79 26.51
C GLN A 277 -7.31 -1.90 26.91
N ASP A 278 -7.42 -2.45 28.12
CA ASP A 278 -6.66 -3.63 28.57
C ASP A 278 -6.97 -4.86 27.70
N CYS A 279 -6.20 -5.02 26.62
CA CYS A 279 -6.34 -6.08 25.64
C CYS A 279 -5.10 -6.23 24.75
N ALA A 280 -5.06 -7.28 23.93
CA ALA A 280 -4.06 -7.42 22.86
C ALA A 280 -4.34 -6.51 21.67
N VAL A 281 -5.59 -6.46 21.21
CA VAL A 281 -6.00 -5.63 20.07
C VAL A 281 -7.20 -4.78 20.44
N TYR A 282 -7.00 -3.46 20.52
CA TYR A 282 -8.07 -2.49 20.63
C TYR A 282 -8.47 -1.98 19.24
N CYS A 283 -9.68 -2.31 18.79
CA CYS A 283 -10.21 -1.87 17.51
C CYS A 283 -10.87 -0.49 17.67
N VAL A 284 -10.14 0.56 17.33
CA VAL A 284 -10.71 1.91 17.10
C VAL A 284 -11.59 1.91 15.86
N GLU A 285 -11.17 1.17 14.83
CA GLU A 285 -11.97 0.68 13.70
C GLU A 285 -11.71 -0.83 13.57
N VAL A 286 -12.64 -1.58 12.95
CA VAL A 286 -12.51 -3.03 12.78
C VAL A 286 -11.99 -3.37 11.38
N PRO A 287 -10.89 -4.13 11.24
CA PRO A 287 -10.30 -4.51 9.96
C PRO A 287 -11.04 -5.71 9.32
N ASN A 288 -10.59 -6.18 8.15
CA ASN A 288 -11.12 -7.39 7.51
C ASN A 288 -10.72 -8.66 8.30
N LEU A 289 -9.53 -8.67 8.88
CA LEU A 289 -9.00 -9.80 9.64
C LEU A 289 -8.46 -9.35 11.00
N VAL A 290 -8.89 -10.03 12.06
CA VAL A 290 -8.19 -10.06 13.34
C VAL A 290 -7.90 -11.52 13.70
N ALA A 291 -6.62 -11.87 13.80
CA ALA A 291 -6.16 -13.19 14.22
C ALA A 291 -5.24 -13.06 15.44
N ILE A 292 -5.52 -13.86 16.48
CA ILE A 292 -4.66 -14.01 17.65
C ILE A 292 -4.39 -15.50 17.81
N GLU A 293 -3.16 -15.95 17.55
CA GLU A 293 -2.83 -17.37 17.47
C GLU A 293 -1.63 -17.71 18.37
N ASN A 294 -1.75 -18.75 19.19
CA ASN A 294 -0.68 -19.24 20.07
C ASN A 294 -0.04 -18.15 20.96
N CYS A 295 -0.81 -17.11 21.30
CA CYS A 295 -0.37 -16.04 22.19
C CYS A 295 -0.71 -16.36 23.64
N HIS A 296 0.05 -15.80 24.57
CA HIS A 296 -0.28 -15.81 25.99
C HIS A 296 -0.43 -14.41 26.57
N SER A 297 -1.22 -14.29 27.62
CA SER A 297 -1.44 -13.04 28.33
C SER A 297 -1.58 -13.29 29.82
N THR A 298 -1.17 -12.33 30.66
CA THR A 298 -1.44 -12.38 32.11
C THR A 298 -2.82 -11.81 32.46
N PHE A 299 -3.89 -12.30 31.82
CA PHE A 299 -5.29 -11.93 32.10
C PHE A 299 -5.80 -10.61 31.48
N SER A 300 -5.13 -10.09 30.44
CA SER A 300 -5.73 -9.07 29.56
C SER A 300 -6.79 -9.68 28.64
N LYS A 301 -7.65 -8.87 28.03
CA LYS A 301 -8.61 -9.34 27.01
C LYS A 301 -7.91 -9.61 25.67
N GLY A 302 -8.51 -10.42 24.80
CA GLY A 302 -7.99 -10.62 23.44
C GLY A 302 -8.23 -9.39 22.57
N VAL A 303 -9.46 -9.24 22.08
CA VAL A 303 -9.90 -8.10 21.28
C VAL A 303 -10.93 -7.28 22.04
N VAL A 304 -10.80 -5.96 22.01
CA VAL A 304 -11.82 -5.02 22.49
C VAL A 304 -12.18 -4.07 21.36
N VAL A 305 -13.48 -3.95 21.05
CA VAL A 305 -13.98 -3.02 20.05
C VAL A 305 -14.40 -1.72 20.72
N ASN A 306 -14.07 -0.59 20.11
CA ASN A 306 -14.54 0.72 20.56
C ASN A 306 -16.08 0.73 20.66
N PRO A 307 -16.66 1.03 21.84
CA PRO A 307 -18.12 0.98 22.06
C PRO A 307 -18.93 1.96 21.20
N ALA A 308 -18.27 2.94 20.56
CA ALA A 308 -18.89 3.81 19.57
C ALA A 308 -19.25 3.07 18.27
N ILE A 309 -18.60 1.94 17.97
CA ILE A 309 -18.90 1.13 16.79
C ILE A 309 -20.18 0.31 17.03
N LYS A 310 -21.14 0.44 16.12
CA LYS A 310 -22.36 -0.38 16.10
C LYS A 310 -22.19 -1.51 15.09
N LEU A 311 -21.77 -2.69 15.56
CA LEU A 311 -21.39 -3.80 14.68
C LEU A 311 -22.52 -4.27 13.74
N ASP A 312 -23.78 -4.19 14.19
CA ASP A 312 -24.97 -4.58 13.40
C ASP A 312 -25.09 -3.89 12.03
N ASN A 313 -24.60 -2.65 11.92
CA ASN A 313 -24.64 -1.86 10.70
C ASN A 313 -23.26 -1.39 10.25
N TYR A 314 -22.19 -2.02 10.74
CA TYR A 314 -20.82 -1.59 10.46
C TYR A 314 -20.27 -2.20 9.17
N PHE A 315 -20.45 -3.51 8.97
CA PHE A 315 -19.89 -4.24 7.83
C PHE A 315 -20.82 -4.21 6.62
N PHE A 316 -20.23 -3.88 5.46
CA PHE A 316 -20.89 -3.89 4.15
C PHE A 316 -20.02 -4.61 3.13
N GLY A 317 -20.57 -5.50 2.32
CA GLY A 317 -19.82 -6.28 1.33
C GLY A 317 -20.19 -7.76 1.30
N GLU A 318 -19.26 -8.59 0.85
CA GLU A 318 -19.39 -10.04 0.93
C GLU A 318 -18.87 -10.58 2.26
N LYS A 319 -19.51 -11.62 2.81
CA LYS A 319 -19.12 -12.18 4.10
C LYS A 319 -17.74 -12.86 4.09
N ASN A 320 -17.34 -13.43 2.96
CA ASN A 320 -16.08 -14.16 2.77
C ASN A 320 -14.81 -13.29 2.89
N VAL A 321 -14.93 -11.96 2.88
CA VAL A 321 -13.77 -11.04 3.03
C VAL A 321 -13.48 -10.68 4.49
N PHE A 322 -14.27 -11.21 5.43
CA PHE A 322 -14.08 -11.02 6.87
C PHE A 322 -13.71 -12.34 7.53
N ASN A 323 -12.72 -12.30 8.41
CA ASN A 323 -12.31 -13.49 9.15
C ASN A 323 -11.78 -13.06 10.53
N PHE A 324 -12.42 -13.50 11.60
CA PHE A 324 -12.03 -13.18 12.98
C PHE A 324 -11.89 -14.48 13.75
N HIS A 325 -10.68 -14.77 14.23
CA HIS A 325 -10.45 -16.04 14.90
C HIS A 325 -9.31 -15.99 15.91
N ALA A 326 -9.37 -16.94 16.83
CA ALA A 326 -8.38 -17.11 17.88
C ALA A 326 -8.15 -18.60 18.14
N HIS A 327 -6.89 -19.04 18.16
CA HIS A 327 -6.51 -20.45 18.32
C HIS A 327 -5.31 -20.60 19.22
N GLY A 328 -5.27 -21.65 20.04
CA GLY A 328 -4.09 -22.01 20.83
C GLY A 328 -3.65 -20.98 21.89
N ASN A 329 -4.48 -19.98 22.21
CA ASN A 329 -4.13 -18.93 23.16
C ASN A 329 -4.36 -19.35 24.61
N VAL A 330 -3.55 -18.81 25.54
CA VAL A 330 -3.64 -19.10 26.98
C VAL A 330 -3.65 -17.80 27.79
N GLY A 331 -4.38 -17.78 28.91
CA GLY A 331 -4.31 -16.70 29.90
C GLY A 331 -5.10 -15.43 29.57
N PHE A 332 -5.76 -15.34 28.43
CA PHE A 332 -6.69 -14.24 28.12
C PHE A 332 -7.97 -14.31 28.97
N LYS A 333 -8.51 -13.13 29.30
CA LYS A 333 -9.78 -12.98 30.01
C LYS A 333 -10.98 -13.10 29.07
N GLY A 334 -11.88 -14.06 29.34
CA GLY A 334 -13.11 -14.26 28.59
C GLY A 334 -12.86 -14.74 27.16
N PHE A 335 -13.75 -14.38 26.23
CA PHE A 335 -13.55 -14.70 24.82
C PHE A 335 -12.41 -13.86 24.23
N VAL A 336 -11.48 -14.52 23.54
CA VAL A 336 -10.37 -13.84 22.85
C VAL A 336 -10.91 -12.96 21.72
N ILE A 337 -11.87 -13.46 20.93
CA ILE A 337 -12.64 -12.67 19.96
C ILE A 337 -14.05 -12.43 20.56
N PRO A 338 -14.53 -11.18 20.69
CA PRO A 338 -15.89 -10.90 21.12
C PRO A 338 -16.95 -11.61 20.28
N GLU A 339 -18.03 -12.07 20.91
CA GLU A 339 -19.12 -12.81 20.27
C GLU A 339 -19.73 -12.02 19.08
N ASP A 340 -19.96 -10.72 19.25
CA ASP A 340 -20.49 -9.83 18.20
C ASP A 340 -19.63 -9.81 16.93
N LEU A 341 -18.30 -10.04 17.04
CA LEU A 341 -17.42 -10.18 15.87
C LEU A 341 -17.49 -11.58 15.26
N GLN A 342 -17.63 -12.62 16.08
CA GLN A 342 -17.78 -14.00 15.61
C GLN A 342 -19.08 -14.18 14.80
N THR A 343 -20.15 -13.50 15.22
CA THR A 343 -21.46 -13.52 14.55
C THR A 343 -21.74 -12.25 13.76
N ALA A 344 -20.71 -11.51 13.37
CA ALA A 344 -20.84 -10.21 12.72
C ALA A 344 -21.78 -10.26 11.51
N LYS A 345 -22.79 -9.37 11.51
CA LYS A 345 -23.70 -9.19 10.38
C LYS A 345 -23.00 -8.38 9.29
N VAL A 346 -23.02 -8.91 8.07
CA VAL A 346 -22.51 -8.22 6.88
C VAL A 346 -23.70 -7.80 6.02
N ASN A 347 -23.83 -6.51 5.79
CA ASN A 347 -24.91 -5.93 5.00
C ASN A 347 -24.50 -5.85 3.51
N PRO A 348 -25.44 -5.94 2.55
CA PRO A 348 -25.14 -5.68 1.14
C PRO A 348 -24.60 -4.28 0.94
N LEU A 349 -23.66 -4.07 -0.01
CA LEU A 349 -23.11 -2.74 -0.30
C LEU A 349 -24.24 -1.73 -0.57
N PRO A 350 -24.18 -0.52 0.01
CA PRO A 350 -25.19 0.49 -0.25
C PRO A 350 -25.12 0.92 -1.71
N MET A 351 -26.24 0.82 -2.42
CA MET A 351 -26.33 1.25 -3.82
C MET A 351 -26.47 2.77 -3.91
N PRO A 352 -25.91 3.43 -4.95
CA PRO A 352 -26.06 4.87 -5.15
C PRO A 352 -27.53 5.25 -5.34
N ALA A 353 -27.88 6.49 -4.99
CA ALA A 353 -29.23 7.02 -5.21
C ALA A 353 -29.67 6.87 -6.68
N GLY A 354 -30.89 6.39 -6.90
CA GLY A 354 -31.45 6.15 -8.23
C GLY A 354 -30.98 4.88 -8.94
N HIS A 355 -30.21 4.01 -8.26
CA HIS A 355 -29.90 2.66 -8.73
C HIS A 355 -31.18 1.82 -8.84
N LEU A 356 -31.33 1.07 -9.94
CA LEU A 356 -32.46 0.17 -10.19
C LEU A 356 -32.00 -1.25 -9.91
N ALA A 357 -32.62 -1.91 -8.93
CA ALA A 357 -32.32 -3.29 -8.56
C ALA A 357 -33.54 -4.20 -8.78
N GLY A 358 -33.29 -5.50 -8.97
CA GLY A 358 -34.32 -6.54 -9.00
C GLY A 358 -35.47 -6.24 -9.96
N LYS A 359 -36.71 -6.24 -9.46
CA LYS A 359 -37.93 -6.09 -10.27
C LYS A 359 -38.02 -4.75 -11.02
N GLU A 360 -37.43 -3.67 -10.49
CA GLU A 360 -37.43 -2.37 -11.18
C GLU A 360 -36.51 -2.36 -12.40
N LEU A 361 -35.35 -3.02 -12.28
CA LEU A 361 -34.45 -3.25 -13.41
C LEU A 361 -35.11 -4.15 -14.46
N GLU A 362 -35.71 -5.27 -14.05
CA GLU A 362 -36.44 -6.18 -14.95
C GLU A 362 -37.60 -5.49 -15.67
N LYS A 363 -38.34 -4.61 -14.98
CA LYS A 363 -39.44 -3.83 -15.55
C LYS A 363 -38.91 -2.85 -16.60
N LYS A 364 -37.85 -2.10 -16.30
CA LYS A 364 -37.20 -1.22 -17.28
C LYS A 364 -36.71 -2.01 -18.49
N ILE A 365 -36.02 -3.14 -18.30
CA ILE A 365 -35.55 -4.01 -19.39
C ILE A 365 -36.71 -4.42 -20.31
N LYS A 366 -37.88 -4.79 -19.74
CA LYS A 366 -39.07 -5.18 -20.52
C LYS A 366 -39.73 -4.02 -21.26
N GLU A 367 -39.67 -2.80 -20.73
CA GLU A 367 -40.16 -1.58 -21.40
C GLU A 367 -39.33 -1.23 -22.63
N TYR A 368 -38.05 -1.62 -22.66
CA TYR A 368 -37.15 -1.41 -23.79
C TYR A 368 -37.21 -2.58 -24.79
N LYS A 369 -38.10 -2.48 -25.78
CA LYS A 369 -38.21 -3.47 -26.88
C LYS A 369 -36.90 -3.53 -27.70
N VAL A 370 -36.34 -4.73 -27.82
CA VAL A 370 -35.13 -5.03 -28.62
C VAL A 370 -35.52 -5.17 -30.09
N THR A 371 -34.94 -4.35 -30.96
CA THR A 371 -35.05 -4.49 -32.42
C THR A 371 -33.68 -4.33 -33.07
N SER A 372 -33.36 -5.13 -34.11
CA SER A 372 -32.03 -5.17 -34.71
C SER A 372 -31.69 -3.94 -35.56
N ILE A 373 -30.49 -3.38 -35.43
CA ILE A 373 -29.87 -2.51 -36.44
C ILE A 373 -29.27 -3.33 -37.57
N LYS A 374 -29.47 -2.86 -38.81
CA LYS A 374 -28.56 -3.17 -39.92
C LYS A 374 -27.27 -2.36 -39.76
N PRO A 375 -26.14 -2.99 -39.40
CA PRO A 375 -24.91 -2.27 -39.15
C PRO A 375 -24.25 -1.86 -40.47
N LYS A 376 -23.36 -0.87 -40.42
CA LYS A 376 -22.43 -0.58 -41.54
C LYS A 376 -21.25 -1.55 -41.61
N SER A 377 -21.10 -2.42 -40.60
CA SER A 377 -20.04 -3.42 -40.54
C SER A 377 -20.37 -4.69 -41.30
N GLU A 378 -19.34 -5.35 -41.84
CA GLU A 378 -19.51 -6.67 -42.45
C GLU A 378 -19.92 -7.75 -41.43
N ILE A 379 -19.54 -7.60 -40.15
CA ILE A 379 -19.99 -8.43 -39.02
C ILE A 379 -20.24 -7.54 -37.79
N ASN A 380 -21.49 -7.34 -37.38
CA ASN A 380 -21.78 -6.73 -36.08
C ASN A 380 -21.84 -7.82 -35.01
N ILE A 381 -20.91 -7.73 -34.06
CA ILE A 381 -20.74 -8.73 -33.01
C ILE A 381 -22.00 -8.80 -32.13
N LEU A 382 -22.61 -7.65 -31.80
CA LEU A 382 -23.78 -7.59 -30.91
C LEU A 382 -25.04 -8.23 -31.51
N THR A 383 -25.08 -8.42 -32.83
CA THR A 383 -26.21 -9.03 -33.54
C THR A 383 -25.86 -10.40 -34.13
N MET A 384 -24.64 -10.89 -33.92
CA MET A 384 -24.19 -12.13 -34.52
C MET A 384 -24.93 -13.33 -33.89
N LYS A 385 -25.39 -14.26 -34.74
CA LYS A 385 -26.10 -15.46 -34.27
C LYS A 385 -25.18 -16.25 -33.33
N GLY A 386 -25.68 -16.63 -32.15
CA GLY A 386 -24.94 -17.40 -31.16
C GLY A 386 -24.15 -16.57 -30.13
N VAL A 387 -23.98 -15.26 -30.36
CA VAL A 387 -23.35 -14.36 -29.38
C VAL A 387 -24.28 -14.12 -28.19
N LYS A 388 -23.70 -14.03 -26.99
CA LYS A 388 -24.43 -13.71 -25.75
C LYS A 388 -23.84 -12.49 -25.06
N LEU A 389 -24.71 -11.56 -24.66
CA LEU A 389 -24.35 -10.52 -23.70
C LEU A 389 -24.52 -11.06 -22.28
N SER A 390 -23.51 -10.82 -21.44
CA SER A 390 -23.45 -11.33 -20.07
C SER A 390 -22.96 -10.24 -19.12
N PHE A 391 -23.69 -10.08 -18.02
CA PHE A 391 -23.28 -9.31 -16.83
C PHE A 391 -23.06 -10.24 -15.65
N ASP A 392 -23.06 -11.55 -15.91
CA ASP A 392 -22.96 -12.60 -14.92
C ASP A 392 -21.51 -12.85 -14.51
N ASN A 393 -20.87 -11.78 -14.05
CA ASN A 393 -19.54 -11.83 -13.51
C ASN A 393 -19.34 -10.72 -12.48
N TYR A 394 -18.42 -10.95 -11.56
CA TYR A 394 -17.94 -9.90 -10.68
C TYR A 394 -17.10 -8.90 -11.47
N MET A 395 -17.14 -7.64 -11.06
CA MET A 395 -16.18 -6.65 -11.51
C MET A 395 -14.75 -7.12 -11.16
N ASP A 396 -13.78 -6.84 -12.04
CA ASP A 396 -12.40 -7.26 -11.81
C ASP A 396 -11.88 -6.66 -10.49
N GLY A 397 -11.42 -7.51 -9.57
CA GLY A 397 -10.90 -7.08 -8.27
C GLY A 397 -11.96 -6.54 -7.30
N SER A 398 -13.24 -6.82 -7.52
CA SER A 398 -14.35 -6.28 -6.75
C SER A 398 -15.36 -7.35 -6.36
N ALA A 399 -16.03 -7.15 -5.22
CA ALA A 399 -17.14 -7.98 -4.75
C ALA A 399 -18.50 -7.54 -5.33
N ILE A 400 -18.49 -6.55 -6.22
CA ILE A 400 -19.69 -6.02 -6.86
C ILE A 400 -19.94 -6.81 -8.13
N TYR A 401 -21.15 -7.32 -8.25
CA TYR A 401 -21.57 -8.04 -9.42
C TYR A 401 -21.92 -7.07 -10.54
N ASN A 402 -21.47 -7.34 -11.76
CA ASN A 402 -21.72 -6.44 -12.90
C ASN A 402 -23.23 -6.23 -13.12
N ARG A 403 -24.08 -7.26 -13.00
CA ARG A 403 -25.55 -7.10 -13.09
C ARG A 403 -26.14 -6.09 -12.10
N ASP A 404 -25.48 -5.82 -10.99
CA ASP A 404 -25.92 -4.85 -9.99
C ASP A 404 -25.53 -3.42 -10.38
N LEU A 405 -24.77 -3.19 -11.43
CA LEU A 405 -24.40 -1.84 -11.91
C LEU A 405 -24.81 -1.59 -13.35
N LEU A 406 -25.39 -2.59 -14.00
CA LEU A 406 -25.53 -2.64 -15.45
C LEU A 406 -26.98 -2.88 -15.88
N ALA A 407 -27.33 -2.28 -17.00
CA ALA A 407 -28.54 -2.63 -17.74
C ALA A 407 -28.23 -2.56 -19.24
N VAL A 408 -28.67 -3.56 -20.02
CA VAL A 408 -28.67 -3.45 -21.49
C VAL A 408 -30.08 -3.22 -21.99
N PHE A 409 -30.24 -2.24 -22.89
CA PHE A 409 -31.52 -1.89 -23.45
C PHE A 409 -31.43 -1.27 -24.86
N HIS A 410 -32.52 -1.40 -25.63
CA HIS A 410 -32.87 -0.65 -26.84
C HIS A 410 -32.90 0.89 -26.73
N LYS A 411 -32.03 1.68 -27.40
CA LYS A 411 -32.40 3.05 -27.79
C LYS A 411 -32.50 3.12 -29.31
N ASP A 412 -33.72 3.35 -29.80
CA ASP A 412 -34.10 3.21 -31.20
C ASP A 412 -33.72 1.84 -31.75
N SER A 413 -32.59 1.78 -32.46
CA SER A 413 -32.14 0.61 -33.18
C SER A 413 -30.85 0.02 -32.53
N TYR A 414 -30.11 0.75 -31.68
CA TYR A 414 -28.80 0.31 -31.15
C TYR A 414 -28.86 -0.22 -29.71
N PRO A 415 -28.10 -1.29 -29.39
CA PRO A 415 -28.00 -1.79 -28.03
C PRO A 415 -27.24 -0.79 -27.14
N VAL A 416 -27.89 -0.23 -26.14
CA VAL A 416 -27.28 0.63 -25.12
C VAL A 416 -26.93 -0.22 -23.91
N CYS A 417 -25.65 -0.29 -23.55
CA CYS A 417 -25.20 -0.89 -22.30
C CYS A 417 -24.97 0.19 -21.24
N LEU A 418 -25.97 0.48 -20.41
CA LEU A 418 -25.81 1.38 -19.25
C LEU A 418 -24.85 0.76 -18.27
N MET A 419 -23.70 1.41 -18.09
CA MET A 419 -22.77 1.08 -17.03
C MET A 419 -22.68 2.22 -16.03
N ARG A 420 -23.10 1.99 -14.79
CA ARG A 420 -23.06 3.01 -13.73
C ARG A 420 -21.89 2.82 -12.79
N ARG A 421 -21.20 3.92 -12.47
CA ARG A 421 -20.16 3.95 -11.44
C ARG A 421 -20.75 4.16 -10.05
N LEU A 422 -20.14 3.55 -9.04
CA LEU A 422 -20.43 3.68 -7.62
C LEU A 422 -19.74 4.87 -6.98
N SER A 423 -18.44 5.08 -7.24
CA SER A 423 -17.63 5.93 -6.34
C SER A 423 -16.69 6.92 -7.01
N GLY A 424 -16.62 6.97 -8.34
CA GLY A 424 -15.76 7.92 -9.04
C GLY A 424 -14.28 7.88 -8.58
N LYS A 425 -13.75 6.70 -8.21
CA LYS A 425 -12.33 6.45 -7.85
C LYS A 425 -11.73 5.36 -8.73
N ASN A 426 -10.40 5.29 -8.82
CA ASN A 426 -9.70 4.22 -9.55
C ASN A 426 -10.07 2.85 -8.94
N GLY A 427 -10.51 1.90 -9.78
CA GLY A 427 -10.86 0.53 -9.36
C GLY A 427 -12.34 0.14 -9.54
N ASP A 428 -13.22 1.11 -9.79
CA ASP A 428 -14.63 0.90 -10.10
C ASP A 428 -14.85 0.95 -11.62
N ALA A 429 -14.56 -0.17 -12.29
CA ALA A 429 -14.66 -0.34 -13.74
C ALA A 429 -15.63 -1.48 -14.10
N PRO A 430 -16.95 -1.23 -14.10
CA PRO A 430 -17.93 -2.22 -14.53
C PRO A 430 -17.71 -2.59 -15.99
N PHE A 431 -18.05 -3.82 -16.36
CA PHE A 431 -17.89 -4.31 -17.73
C PHE A 431 -19.03 -5.22 -18.18
N VAL A 432 -19.26 -5.25 -19.49
CA VAL A 432 -20.11 -6.25 -20.16
C VAL A 432 -19.24 -7.28 -20.88
N GLU A 433 -19.64 -8.54 -20.82
CA GLU A 433 -19.09 -9.62 -21.63
C GLU A 433 -19.93 -9.85 -22.88
N VAL A 434 -19.29 -9.87 -24.04
CA VAL A 434 -19.84 -10.30 -25.33
C VAL A 434 -19.20 -11.65 -25.65
N LYS A 435 -19.91 -12.73 -25.34
CA LYS A 435 -19.42 -14.13 -25.37
C LYS A 435 -19.71 -14.82 -26.70
N HIS A 436 -18.94 -15.86 -26.99
CA HIS A 436 -19.09 -16.74 -28.15
C HIS A 436 -18.96 -16.01 -29.49
N VAL A 437 -18.04 -15.05 -29.57
CA VAL A 437 -17.77 -14.30 -30.79
C VAL A 437 -16.81 -15.09 -31.67
N GLU A 438 -17.36 -15.85 -32.60
CA GLU A 438 -16.63 -16.45 -33.71
C GLU A 438 -16.13 -15.40 -34.71
N VAL A 439 -14.83 -15.34 -34.92
CA VAL A 439 -14.16 -14.37 -35.81
C VAL A 439 -13.07 -15.07 -36.62
N ASP A 440 -12.88 -14.63 -37.87
CA ASP A 440 -11.71 -14.96 -38.67
C ASP A 440 -10.88 -13.70 -38.92
N PHE A 441 -9.81 -13.51 -38.14
CA PHE A 441 -8.96 -12.32 -38.24
C PHE A 441 -8.18 -12.24 -39.56
N SER A 442 -8.10 -13.32 -40.33
CA SER A 442 -7.54 -13.25 -41.69
C SER A 442 -8.47 -12.54 -42.67
N LYS A 443 -9.77 -12.46 -42.35
CA LYS A 443 -10.81 -11.86 -43.19
C LYS A 443 -11.25 -10.52 -42.65
N THR A 444 -11.58 -10.41 -41.36
CA THR A 444 -12.13 -9.19 -40.76
C THR A 444 -11.26 -8.69 -39.59
N PRO A 445 -10.06 -8.14 -39.85
CA PRO A 445 -9.12 -7.79 -38.78
C PRO A 445 -9.43 -6.45 -38.08
N TYR A 446 -10.34 -5.63 -38.61
CA TYR A 446 -10.62 -4.29 -38.09
C TYR A 446 -11.82 -4.30 -37.14
N LEU A 447 -11.58 -4.11 -35.85
CA LEU A 447 -12.62 -3.92 -34.84
C LEU A 447 -13.08 -2.46 -34.85
N THR A 448 -14.36 -2.22 -35.17
CA THR A 448 -15.01 -0.91 -35.12
C THR A 448 -15.89 -0.78 -33.90
N MET A 449 -15.86 0.38 -33.26
CA MET A 449 -16.59 0.68 -32.04
C MET A 449 -17.14 2.10 -32.10
N ASP A 450 -18.40 2.35 -31.73
CA ASP A 450 -18.91 3.69 -31.43
C ASP A 450 -19.37 3.68 -29.97
N VAL A 451 -18.60 4.29 -29.09
CA VAL A 451 -18.84 4.28 -27.65
C VAL A 451 -19.09 5.70 -27.16
N ARG A 452 -20.21 5.97 -26.51
CA ARG A 452 -20.61 7.30 -26.01
C ARG A 452 -20.75 7.28 -24.49
N SER A 453 -20.67 8.45 -23.85
CA SER A 453 -20.91 8.56 -22.40
C SER A 453 -21.43 9.94 -22.01
N SER A 454 -22.11 10.00 -20.87
CA SER A 454 -22.61 11.24 -20.27
C SER A 454 -21.54 12.06 -19.54
N GLN A 455 -20.34 11.51 -19.30
CA GLN A 455 -19.24 12.08 -18.51
C GLN A 455 -17.88 11.54 -19.00
N PRO A 456 -16.72 11.93 -18.43
CA PRO A 456 -15.43 11.34 -18.77
C PRO A 456 -15.46 9.81 -18.86
N ALA A 457 -14.93 9.24 -19.94
CA ALA A 457 -15.24 7.88 -20.35
C ALA A 457 -14.14 7.18 -21.12
N GLU A 458 -12.94 7.17 -20.54
CA GLU A 458 -12.01 6.09 -20.84
C GLU A 458 -12.72 4.73 -20.72
N PHE A 459 -12.50 3.87 -21.72
CA PHE A 459 -13.02 2.51 -21.76
C PHE A 459 -11.88 1.57 -22.17
N ALA A 460 -11.98 0.30 -21.80
CA ALA A 460 -11.01 -0.71 -22.19
C ALA A 460 -11.74 -1.90 -22.84
N VAL A 461 -11.10 -2.53 -23.81
CA VAL A 461 -11.58 -3.78 -24.39
C VAL A 461 -10.54 -4.85 -24.16
N LYS A 462 -10.93 -5.91 -23.45
CA LYS A 462 -10.14 -7.13 -23.33
C LYS A 462 -10.79 -8.24 -24.14
N MET A 463 -9.99 -9.13 -24.70
CA MET A 463 -10.44 -10.29 -25.48
C MET A 463 -9.92 -11.54 -24.81
N VAL A 464 -10.80 -12.47 -24.46
CA VAL A 464 -10.45 -13.78 -23.93
C VAL A 464 -10.67 -14.80 -25.03
N ASP A 465 -9.62 -15.52 -25.41
CA ASP A 465 -9.74 -16.68 -26.30
C ASP A 465 -10.39 -17.83 -25.53
N GLU A 466 -11.61 -18.21 -25.90
CA GLU A 466 -12.42 -19.18 -25.14
C GLU A 466 -11.81 -20.59 -25.15
N ALA A 467 -11.02 -20.93 -26.18
CA ALA A 467 -10.38 -22.24 -26.28
C ALA A 467 -9.15 -22.36 -25.36
N THR A 468 -8.44 -21.26 -25.14
CA THR A 468 -7.17 -21.27 -24.39
C THR A 468 -7.25 -20.56 -23.04
N GLY A 469 -8.32 -19.80 -22.78
CA GLY A 469 -8.43 -18.88 -21.65
C GLY A 469 -7.49 -17.67 -21.73
N LYS A 470 -6.72 -17.51 -22.81
CA LYS A 470 -5.69 -16.47 -22.91
C LYS A 470 -6.33 -15.09 -23.09
N LEU A 471 -5.94 -14.17 -22.21
CA LEU A 471 -6.35 -12.77 -22.23
C LEU A 471 -5.44 -11.94 -23.15
N TYR A 472 -6.06 -11.17 -24.04
CA TYR A 472 -5.43 -10.16 -24.89
C TYR A 472 -6.04 -8.80 -24.58
N THR A 473 -5.20 -7.76 -24.55
CA THR A 473 -5.64 -6.40 -24.21
C THR A 473 -5.06 -5.41 -25.20
N PHE A 474 -5.82 -4.36 -25.50
CA PHE A 474 -5.26 -3.12 -26.03
C PHE A 474 -5.92 -1.96 -25.31
N PHE A 475 -5.11 -0.97 -24.92
CA PHE A 475 -5.61 0.25 -24.29
C PHE A 475 -5.88 1.27 -25.39
N VAL A 476 -7.10 1.79 -25.44
CA VAL A 476 -7.39 3.00 -26.21
C VAL A 476 -7.06 4.19 -25.30
N ARG A 477 -5.77 4.56 -25.22
CA ARG A 477 -5.35 5.76 -24.47
C ARG A 477 -5.78 7.02 -25.22
N GLN A 478 -6.41 7.94 -24.48
CA GLN A 478 -6.57 9.36 -24.83
C GLN A 478 -7.25 9.70 -26.16
N LEU A 479 -8.54 9.38 -26.32
CA LEU A 479 -9.42 10.15 -27.21
C LEU A 479 -10.85 10.16 -26.64
N PRO A 480 -11.61 11.28 -26.73
CA PRO A 480 -12.98 11.38 -26.22
C PRO A 480 -13.91 10.37 -26.92
N ILE A 481 -14.66 9.58 -26.15
CA ILE A 481 -15.83 8.77 -26.59
C ILE A 481 -16.36 9.12 -27.98
N GLY A 482 -16.49 8.10 -28.83
CA GLY A 482 -17.04 8.21 -30.18
C GLY A 482 -16.62 7.02 -31.02
N LYS A 483 -16.55 7.24 -32.33
CA LYS A 483 -16.13 6.23 -33.31
C LYS A 483 -14.65 5.89 -33.17
N ARG A 484 -14.34 4.59 -33.15
CA ARG A 484 -13.01 4.02 -32.95
C ARG A 484 -12.83 2.82 -33.84
N GLU A 485 -11.58 2.62 -34.24
CA GLU A 485 -11.18 1.49 -35.05
C GLU A 485 -9.82 0.99 -34.60
N VAL A 486 -9.69 -0.33 -34.48
CA VAL A 486 -8.44 -1.00 -34.13
C VAL A 486 -8.20 -2.13 -35.11
N ASN A 487 -7.05 -2.11 -35.79
CA ASN A 487 -6.57 -3.30 -36.50
C ASN A 487 -6.04 -4.29 -35.47
N VAL A 488 -6.85 -5.31 -35.14
CA VAL A 488 -6.54 -6.29 -34.10
C VAL A 488 -5.33 -7.12 -34.45
N ALA A 489 -5.15 -7.48 -35.73
CA ALA A 489 -3.98 -8.24 -36.19
C ALA A 489 -2.67 -7.47 -35.99
N LYS A 490 -2.69 -6.14 -36.10
CA LYS A 490 -1.53 -5.28 -35.82
C LYS A 490 -1.35 -5.02 -34.32
N ALA A 491 -2.44 -4.73 -33.60
CA ALA A 491 -2.41 -4.41 -32.17
C ALA A 491 -2.06 -5.64 -31.32
N VAL A 492 -2.44 -6.83 -31.77
CA VAL A 492 -2.27 -8.10 -31.06
C VAL A 492 -1.84 -9.19 -32.06
N PRO A 493 -0.57 -9.21 -32.51
CA PRO A 493 -0.10 -10.15 -33.54
C PRO A 493 -0.26 -11.64 -33.20
N ALA A 494 -0.35 -11.96 -31.91
CA ALA A 494 -0.57 -13.32 -31.42
C ALA A 494 -2.01 -13.83 -31.70
N LEU A 495 -2.96 -12.92 -31.95
CA LEU A 495 -4.36 -13.23 -32.21
C LEU A 495 -4.64 -13.26 -33.72
N LYS A 496 -4.61 -14.46 -34.32
CA LYS A 496 -4.69 -14.65 -35.79
C LYS A 496 -5.55 -15.85 -36.19
N GLY A 497 -6.11 -15.79 -37.40
CA GLY A 497 -6.97 -16.85 -37.94
C GLY A 497 -8.33 -16.93 -37.23
N LYS A 498 -8.96 -18.11 -37.31
CA LYS A 498 -10.26 -18.36 -36.69
C LYS A 498 -10.16 -18.49 -35.18
N ARG A 499 -11.04 -17.81 -34.45
CA ARG A 499 -11.12 -17.81 -32.99
C ARG A 499 -12.57 -17.68 -32.52
N THR A 500 -12.81 -18.16 -31.31
CA THR A 500 -14.02 -17.86 -30.55
C THR A 500 -13.59 -17.04 -29.34
N LEU A 501 -14.12 -15.83 -29.21
CA LEU A 501 -13.69 -14.86 -28.21
C LEU A 501 -14.85 -14.42 -27.29
N THR A 502 -14.50 -14.15 -26.04
CA THR A 502 -15.28 -13.27 -25.16
C THR A 502 -14.64 -11.89 -25.15
N PHE A 503 -15.39 -10.85 -25.52
CA PHE A 503 -14.97 -9.45 -25.38
C PHE A 503 -15.48 -8.89 -24.05
N ARG A 504 -14.59 -8.34 -23.23
CA ARG A 504 -14.94 -7.55 -22.03
C ARG A 504 -14.77 -6.08 -22.32
N ILE A 505 -15.86 -5.33 -22.28
CA ILE A 505 -15.88 -3.89 -22.55
C ILE A 505 -16.09 -3.18 -21.21
N TYR A 506 -15.05 -2.50 -20.72
CA TYR A 506 -15.01 -1.85 -19.41
C TYR A 506 -15.35 -0.37 -19.52
N TYR A 507 -16.14 0.15 -18.58
CA TYR A 507 -16.27 1.59 -18.35
C TYR A 507 -15.29 2.04 -17.26
N ILE A 508 -14.14 2.62 -17.65
CA ILE A 508 -13.13 3.13 -16.71
C ILE A 508 -13.58 4.47 -16.11
N GLY A 509 -14.23 5.30 -16.93
CA GLY A 509 -14.92 6.51 -16.48
C GLY A 509 -13.98 7.56 -15.89
N GLN A 510 -12.83 7.75 -16.52
CA GLN A 510 -11.85 8.77 -16.14
C GLN A 510 -11.34 9.50 -17.38
N GLU A 511 -10.73 10.67 -17.17
CA GLU A 511 -9.99 11.42 -18.19
C GLU A 511 -8.65 11.88 -17.61
N TYR A 512 -7.55 11.46 -18.25
CA TYR A 512 -6.21 11.90 -17.87
C TYR A 512 -5.89 13.31 -18.37
N HIS A 513 -5.66 14.22 -17.43
CA HIS A 513 -5.16 15.56 -17.67
C HIS A 513 -3.63 15.57 -17.46
N PRO A 514 -2.81 15.74 -18.52
CA PRO A 514 -1.36 15.75 -18.40
C PRO A 514 -0.87 16.96 -17.59
N ARG A 515 0.33 16.84 -17.02
CA ARG A 515 0.98 17.93 -16.26
C ARG A 515 1.05 19.20 -17.11
N LYS A 516 0.60 20.33 -16.57
CA LYS A 516 0.70 21.66 -17.21
C LYS A 516 1.44 22.62 -16.28
N GLY A 517 2.75 22.79 -16.52
CA GLY A 517 3.63 23.62 -15.69
C GLY A 517 3.76 23.08 -14.25
N LYS A 518 3.35 23.88 -13.26
CA LYS A 518 3.32 23.52 -11.84
C LYS A 518 2.10 22.68 -11.43
N ILE A 519 1.07 22.57 -12.28
CA ILE A 519 -0.11 21.76 -12.00
C ILE A 519 0.25 20.29 -12.24
N PRO A 520 0.22 19.42 -11.21
CA PRO A 520 0.48 17.99 -11.36
C PRO A 520 -0.48 17.37 -12.38
N HIS A 521 -0.10 16.21 -12.93
CA HIS A 521 -1.06 15.41 -13.67
C HIS A 521 -2.26 15.07 -12.75
N ARG A 522 -3.46 14.97 -13.32
CA ARG A 522 -4.65 14.60 -12.55
C ARG A 522 -5.59 13.77 -13.41
N TYR A 523 -6.45 13.00 -12.75
CA TYR A 523 -7.56 12.32 -13.39
C TYR A 523 -8.85 13.02 -13.01
N GLU A 524 -9.68 13.33 -14.00
CA GLU A 524 -11.07 13.68 -13.78
C GLU A 524 -11.90 12.40 -13.81
N LEU A 525 -12.76 12.20 -12.83
CA LEU A 525 -13.46 10.94 -12.61
C LEU A 525 -14.96 11.16 -12.81
N ALA A 526 -15.59 10.27 -13.55
CA ALA A 526 -17.03 10.30 -13.75
C ALA A 526 -17.76 10.14 -12.41
N ALA A 527 -18.75 11.00 -12.20
CA ALA A 527 -19.64 11.02 -11.07
C ALA A 527 -20.48 9.74 -11.00
N PRO A 528 -20.94 9.34 -9.79
CA PRO A 528 -21.85 8.22 -9.63
C PRO A 528 -23.08 8.35 -10.53
N GLY A 529 -23.47 7.24 -11.16
CA GLY A 529 -24.61 7.21 -12.08
C GLY A 529 -24.34 7.69 -13.51
N SER A 530 -23.09 8.08 -13.86
CA SER A 530 -22.69 8.27 -15.24
C SER A 530 -22.91 7.01 -16.08
N VAL A 531 -23.10 7.15 -17.39
CA VAL A 531 -23.44 6.04 -18.29
C VAL A 531 -22.45 5.94 -19.44
N LEU A 532 -22.05 4.72 -19.80
CA LEU A 532 -21.44 4.39 -21.09
C LEU A 532 -22.54 3.86 -22.03
N GLU A 533 -22.40 4.03 -23.34
CA GLU A 533 -23.33 3.53 -24.36
C GLU A 533 -22.51 2.93 -25.52
N ILE A 534 -22.86 1.75 -26.03
CA ILE A 534 -22.13 1.06 -27.11
C ILE A 534 -23.00 1.05 -28.38
N HIS A 535 -22.87 2.07 -29.21
CA HIS A 535 -23.69 2.27 -30.41
C HIS A 535 -23.29 1.34 -31.56
N GLU A 536 -22.01 1.00 -31.67
CA GLU A 536 -21.47 0.06 -32.66
C GLU A 536 -20.36 -0.79 -32.01
N PHE A 537 -20.34 -2.09 -32.32
CA PHE A 537 -19.25 -3.00 -31.95
C PHE A 537 -19.17 -4.15 -32.97
N GLY A 538 -18.25 -4.06 -33.92
CA GLY A 538 -18.23 -4.93 -35.09
C GLY A 538 -16.83 -5.19 -35.66
N LEU A 539 -16.72 -6.16 -36.55
CA LEU A 539 -15.49 -6.53 -37.25
C LEU A 539 -15.66 -6.38 -38.77
N ASN A 540 -14.62 -5.89 -39.42
CA ASN A 540 -14.65 -5.49 -40.83
C ASN A 540 -13.42 -5.94 -41.62
N LYS A 541 -13.59 -6.24 -42.92
CA LYS A 541 -12.46 -6.46 -43.85
C LYS A 541 -11.58 -5.23 -44.03
N LYS A 542 -12.18 -4.04 -44.00
CA LYS A 542 -11.51 -2.76 -44.25
C LYS A 542 -11.91 -1.73 -43.19
N PRO A 543 -11.09 -0.68 -42.99
CA PRO A 543 -11.46 0.48 -42.18
C PRO A 543 -12.83 1.07 -42.57
N LEU A 544 -13.68 1.39 -41.59
CA LEU A 544 -14.98 2.04 -41.78
C LEU A 544 -14.98 3.52 -41.41
N PHE A 545 -14.15 3.92 -40.44
CA PHE A 545 -14.12 5.28 -39.92
C PHE A 545 -12.91 6.03 -40.49
N THR A 546 -12.87 6.24 -41.81
CA THR A 546 -11.84 7.09 -42.44
C THR A 546 -12.26 8.55 -42.44
N LYS A 547 -11.92 9.27 -41.37
CA LYS A 547 -11.07 10.48 -41.33
C LYS A 547 -10.74 10.80 -39.89
#